data_AF-A0A6C0FKU2-F1
#
_entry.id   AF-A0A6C0FKU2-F1
#
_cell.length_a   1.000
_cell.length_b   1.000
_cell.length_c   1.000
_cell.angle_alpha   90.00
_cell.angle_beta   90.00
_cell.angle_gamma   90.00
#
_symmetry.space_group_name_H-M   'P 1'
#
loop_
_entity.id
_entity.type
_entity.pdbx_description
1 polymer ?
#
loop_
_entity_poly.entity_id
_entity_poly.type
_entity_poly.pdbx_seq_one_letter_code
_entity_poly.pdbx_strand_id
1 'polypeptide(L)'
;MCFTHKIHKERKKKKRMKKKKDRYKIYPEPISDPMPRPTFTMDEEIRCGGCSLKFPLDEIKINCAGCDRFFHCKVAGTCYGENCKEETRAGRLHRLSWCTNCVPKIPENKEKINREDSCICNKCHP
;
A
#
# COMPACT_ATOMS: atom_id res chain seq x y z
N MET A 1 -71.13 9.86 -3.61
CA MET A 1 -70.00 9.03 -4.06
C MET A 1 -70.04 7.69 -3.32
N CYS A 2 -70.28 6.57 -4.00
CA CYS A 2 -70.38 5.26 -3.36
C CYS A 2 -69.01 4.74 -2.89
N PHE A 3 -68.88 4.47 -1.59
CA PHE A 3 -67.66 3.99 -0.93
C PHE A 3 -67.06 2.73 -1.59
N THR A 4 -67.90 1.87 -2.16
CA THR A 4 -67.52 0.62 -2.82
C THR A 4 -66.66 0.84 -4.07
N HIS A 5 -66.92 1.90 -4.85
CA HIS A 5 -66.14 2.23 -6.05
C HIS A 5 -64.73 2.72 -5.69
N LYS A 6 -64.60 3.48 -4.59
CA LYS A 6 -63.29 3.97 -4.11
C LYS A 6 -62.41 2.81 -3.65
N ILE A 7 -62.96 1.88 -2.87
CA ILE A 7 -62.26 0.67 -2.41
C ILE A 7 -61.82 -0.20 -3.59
N HIS A 8 -62.68 -0.37 -4.61
CA HIS A 8 -62.35 -1.15 -5.80
C HIS A 8 -61.22 -0.51 -6.62
N LYS A 9 -61.22 0.82 -6.76
CA LYS A 9 -60.15 1.56 -7.45
C LYS A 9 -58.81 1.44 -6.72
N GLU A 10 -58.81 1.51 -5.39
CA GLU A 10 -57.60 1.34 -4.57
C GLU A 10 -57.02 -0.08 -4.67
N ARG A 11 -57.87 -1.11 -4.62
CA ARG A 11 -57.45 -2.51 -4.84
C ARG A 11 -56.78 -2.70 -6.20
N LYS A 12 -57.36 -2.14 -7.27
CA LYS A 12 -56.75 -2.18 -8.63
C LYS A 12 -55.40 -1.45 -8.68
N LYS A 13 -55.26 -0.30 -8.01
CA LYS A 13 -54.00 0.45 -7.93
C LYS A 13 -52.91 -0.35 -7.21
N LYS A 14 -53.23 -0.98 -6.07
CA LYS A 14 -52.30 -1.85 -5.33
C LYS A 14 -51.81 -3.04 -6.17
N LYS A 15 -52.71 -3.71 -6.90
CA LYS A 15 -52.35 -4.81 -7.82
C LYS A 15 -51.40 -4.36 -8.93
N ARG A 16 -51.63 -3.19 -9.53
CA ARG A 16 -50.75 -2.60 -10.56
C ARG A 16 -49.36 -2.28 -10.02
N MET A 17 -49.27 -1.71 -8.81
CA MET A 17 -47.97 -1.42 -8.19
C MET A 17 -47.18 -2.69 -7.87
N LYS A 18 -47.83 -3.73 -7.35
CA LYS A 18 -47.18 -5.03 -7.10
C LYS A 18 -46.61 -5.65 -8.38
N LYS A 19 -47.41 -5.69 -9.46
CA LYS A 19 -46.96 -6.18 -10.78
C LYS A 19 -45.82 -5.34 -11.39
N LYS A 20 -45.72 -4.05 -11.06
CA LYS A 20 -44.58 -3.21 -11.46
C LYS A 20 -43.34 -3.58 -10.64
N LYS A 21 -43.47 -3.72 -9.31
CA LYS A 21 -42.37 -4.13 -8.42
C LYS A 21 -41.77 -5.48 -8.80
N ASP A 22 -42.61 -6.45 -9.15
CA ASP A 22 -42.14 -7.79 -9.55
C ASP A 22 -41.42 -7.79 -10.90
N ARG A 23 -41.71 -6.83 -11.80
CA ARG A 23 -41.00 -6.69 -13.09
C ARG A 23 -39.61 -6.09 -12.98
N TYR A 24 -39.32 -5.33 -11.91
CA TYR A 24 -38.00 -4.74 -11.64
C TYR A 24 -37.24 -5.47 -10.54
N LYS A 25 -37.69 -6.66 -10.16
CA LYS A 25 -36.94 -7.53 -9.27
C LYS A 25 -35.77 -8.11 -10.06
N ILE A 26 -34.64 -7.41 -9.95
CA ILE A 26 -33.36 -7.89 -10.45
C ILE A 26 -32.92 -8.98 -9.47
N TYR A 27 -33.03 -10.23 -9.91
CA TYR A 27 -32.40 -11.35 -9.22
C TYR A 27 -31.00 -11.50 -9.80
N PRO A 28 -29.94 -11.53 -8.98
CA PRO A 28 -28.64 -11.92 -9.48
C PRO A 28 -28.75 -13.32 -10.06
N GLU A 29 -28.20 -13.52 -11.25
CA GLU A 29 -28.14 -14.85 -11.85
C GLU A 29 -27.35 -15.78 -10.91
N PRO A 30 -27.81 -17.02 -10.69
CA PRO A 30 -27.03 -17.99 -9.94
C PRO A 30 -25.71 -18.19 -10.68
N ILE A 31 -24.61 -17.91 -9.99
CA ILE A 31 -23.25 -18.10 -10.49
C ILE A 31 -23.11 -19.60 -10.82
N SER A 32 -23.17 -19.95 -12.11
CA SER A 32 -23.20 -21.34 -12.59
C SER A 32 -21.90 -22.09 -12.34
N ASP A 33 -20.80 -21.35 -12.21
CA ASP A 33 -19.47 -21.88 -11.99
C ASP A 33 -18.77 -21.03 -10.95
N PRO A 34 -18.15 -21.59 -9.90
CA PRO A 34 -17.30 -20.82 -9.01
C PRO A 34 -16.16 -20.25 -9.85
N MET A 35 -16.32 -19.01 -10.29
CA MET A 35 -15.28 -18.23 -10.94
C MET A 35 -14.04 -18.41 -10.06
N PRO A 36 -12.91 -18.89 -10.60
CA PRO A 36 -11.73 -19.11 -9.79
C PRO A 36 -11.45 -17.78 -9.08
N ARG A 37 -11.46 -17.82 -7.74
CA ARG A 37 -11.17 -16.63 -6.94
C ARG A 37 -9.84 -16.09 -7.48
N PRO A 38 -9.73 -14.78 -7.77
CA PRO A 38 -8.47 -14.24 -8.25
C PRO A 38 -7.40 -14.63 -7.23
N THR A 39 -6.49 -15.51 -7.65
CA THR A 39 -5.32 -15.87 -6.86
C THR A 39 -4.44 -14.64 -6.89
N PHE A 40 -4.36 -13.93 -5.77
CA PHE A 40 -3.47 -12.80 -5.63
C PHE A 40 -2.03 -13.32 -5.72
N THR A 41 -1.40 -13.16 -6.89
CA THR A 41 0.02 -13.44 -7.09
C THR A 41 0.79 -12.14 -6.88
N MET A 42 1.86 -12.18 -6.09
CA MET A 42 2.76 -11.04 -5.84
C MET A 42 3.70 -10.80 -7.05
N ASP A 43 3.15 -10.79 -8.27
CA ASP A 43 3.92 -10.61 -9.51
C ASP A 43 4.26 -9.11 -9.77
N GLU A 44 4.05 -8.26 -8.77
CA GLU A 44 4.36 -6.83 -8.85
C GLU A 44 5.87 -6.61 -8.76
N GLU A 45 6.42 -5.96 -9.79
CA GLU A 45 7.83 -5.56 -9.84
C GLU A 45 7.98 -4.07 -9.55
N ILE A 46 9.04 -3.72 -8.82
CA ILE A 46 9.40 -2.33 -8.51
C ILE A 46 10.78 -1.98 -9.08
N ARG A 47 11.00 -0.70 -9.38
CA ARG A 47 12.28 -0.21 -9.92
C ARG A 47 13.24 0.18 -8.82
N CYS A 48 14.47 -0.32 -8.90
CA CYS A 48 15.54 0.01 -7.98
C CYS A 48 16.04 1.44 -8.17
N GLY A 49 16.13 2.22 -7.10
CA GLY A 49 16.68 3.57 -7.15
C GLY A 49 18.19 3.64 -7.48
N GLY A 50 18.91 2.52 -7.38
CA GLY A 50 20.38 2.46 -7.50
C GLY A 50 20.89 1.96 -8.86
N CYS A 51 20.34 0.85 -9.36
CA CYS A 51 20.69 0.28 -10.68
C CYS A 51 19.61 0.50 -11.74
N SER A 52 18.43 1.03 -11.37
CA SER A 52 17.28 1.22 -12.27
C SER A 52 16.68 -0.05 -12.89
N LEU A 53 17.13 -1.23 -12.44
CA LEU A 53 16.54 -2.51 -12.82
C LEU A 53 15.22 -2.73 -12.06
N LYS A 54 14.31 -3.49 -12.67
CA LYS A 54 13.11 -3.98 -12.01
C LYS A 54 13.45 -5.22 -11.19
N PHE A 55 12.80 -5.38 -10.05
CA PHE A 55 12.99 -6.51 -9.16
C PHE A 55 11.67 -6.79 -8.40
N PRO A 56 11.43 -8.04 -7.97
CA PRO A 56 10.23 -8.40 -7.23
C PRO A 56 10.20 -7.76 -5.84
N LEU A 57 9.01 -7.59 -5.27
CA LEU A 57 8.82 -6.99 -3.94
C LEU A 57 9.57 -7.74 -2.83
N ASP A 58 9.74 -9.05 -2.95
CA ASP A 58 10.44 -9.89 -1.96
C ASP A 58 11.95 -9.60 -1.88
N GLU A 59 12.53 -8.99 -2.91
CA GLU A 59 13.94 -8.64 -2.97
C GLU A 59 14.25 -7.23 -2.42
N ILE A 60 13.25 -6.51 -1.88
CA ILE A 60 13.46 -5.21 -1.26
C ILE A 60 14.34 -5.36 -0.02
N LYS A 61 15.51 -4.72 -0.04
CA LYS A 61 16.41 -4.67 1.13
C LYS A 61 16.16 -3.46 2.00
N ILE A 62 15.97 -2.28 1.39
CA ILE A 62 15.71 -1.04 2.12
C ILE A 62 14.72 -0.13 1.40
N ASN A 63 14.08 0.73 2.19
CA ASN A 63 13.53 2.01 1.75
C ASN A 63 14.45 3.13 2.27
N CYS A 64 14.91 4.01 1.39
CA CYS A 64 15.89 5.05 1.74
C CYS A 64 15.22 6.31 2.31
N ALA A 65 15.51 6.67 3.56
CA ALA A 65 14.94 7.83 4.24
C ALA A 65 15.27 9.20 3.62
N GLY A 66 16.31 9.27 2.77
CA GLY A 66 16.70 10.53 2.11
C GLY A 66 16.07 10.77 0.73
N CYS A 67 15.56 9.73 0.06
CA CYS A 67 15.02 9.88 -1.31
C CYS A 67 13.76 9.05 -1.58
N ASP A 68 13.23 8.36 -0.57
CA ASP A 68 11.98 7.59 -0.60
C ASP A 68 11.90 6.60 -1.76
N ARG A 69 13.04 5.98 -2.10
CA ARG A 69 13.14 4.94 -3.14
C ARG A 69 13.50 3.60 -2.53
N PHE A 70 13.06 2.55 -3.19
CA PHE A 70 13.38 1.17 -2.85
C PHE A 70 14.66 0.69 -3.52
N PHE A 71 15.43 -0.12 -2.79
CA PHE A 71 16.71 -0.64 -3.25
C PHE A 71 16.89 -2.10 -2.86
N HIS A 72 17.28 -2.93 -3.83
CA HIS A 72 17.84 -4.27 -3.61
C HIS A 72 19.38 -4.28 -3.68
N CYS A 73 19.99 -3.17 -4.10
CA CYS A 73 21.45 -2.98 -4.23
C CYS A 73 21.88 -1.56 -3.80
N LYS A 74 23.19 -1.28 -3.74
CA LYS A 74 23.74 0.05 -3.38
C LYS A 74 23.19 0.61 -2.04
N VAL A 75 23.05 -0.28 -1.08
CA VAL A 75 22.66 0.03 0.30
C VAL A 75 23.91 0.42 1.08
N ALA A 76 23.87 1.55 1.78
CA ALA A 76 25.02 2.03 2.55
C ALA A 76 25.16 1.32 3.91
N GLY A 77 24.09 0.67 4.36
CA GLY A 77 24.01 -0.01 5.64
C GLY A 77 23.01 0.64 6.59
N THR A 78 22.99 0.17 7.83
CA THR A 78 22.15 0.70 8.91
C THR A 78 22.83 1.90 9.56
N CYS A 79 22.10 3.02 9.71
CA CYS A 79 22.59 4.18 10.43
C CYS A 79 22.33 4.04 11.96
N TYR A 80 23.24 4.59 12.77
CA TYR A 80 23.27 4.50 14.24
C TYR A 80 23.37 5.90 14.88
N GLY A 81 22.24 6.54 15.14
CA GLY A 81 22.23 7.85 15.78
C GLY A 81 20.83 8.29 16.16
N GLU A 82 20.74 9.41 16.89
CA GLU A 82 19.45 10.01 17.25
C GLU A 82 18.65 10.46 16.03
N ASN A 83 19.33 10.92 14.98
CA ASN A 83 18.70 11.33 13.71
C ASN A 83 18.40 10.15 12.77
N CYS A 84 18.76 8.93 13.16
CA CYS A 84 18.60 7.72 12.34
C CYS A 84 17.57 6.75 12.92
N LYS A 85 16.76 7.22 13.85
CA LYS A 85 15.69 6.45 14.48
C LYS A 85 14.42 7.29 14.47
N GLU A 86 13.31 6.64 14.16
CA GLU A 86 11.99 7.25 14.20
C GLU A 86 11.04 6.36 14.98
N GLU A 87 10.18 6.97 15.78
CA GLU A 87 9.18 6.25 16.55
C GLU A 87 7.97 5.99 15.66
N THR A 88 7.67 4.71 15.44
CA THR A 88 6.46 4.33 14.72
C THR A 88 5.22 4.68 15.53
N ARG A 89 4.07 4.80 14.88
CA ARG A 89 2.76 5.02 15.56
C ARG A 89 2.44 3.98 16.64
N ALA A 90 3.09 2.80 16.58
CA ALA A 90 2.95 1.74 17.56
C ALA A 90 3.93 1.86 18.76
N GLY A 91 4.68 2.97 18.86
CA GLY A 91 5.70 3.19 19.90
C GLY A 91 6.96 2.35 19.72
N ARG A 92 7.14 1.69 18.56
CA ARG A 92 8.36 0.91 18.28
C ARG A 92 9.38 1.80 17.61
N LEU A 93 10.62 1.71 18.10
CA LEU A 93 11.79 2.33 17.49
C LEU A 93 12.11 1.66 16.15
N HIS A 94 11.96 2.39 15.06
CA HIS A 94 12.36 1.96 13.73
C HIS A 94 13.67 2.67 13.33
N ARG A 95 14.63 1.90 12.84
CA ARG A 95 15.91 2.44 12.36
C ARG A 95 15.80 2.79 10.88
N LEU A 96 16.17 4.01 10.54
CA LEU A 96 16.15 4.51 9.18
C LEU A 96 17.30 3.90 8.37
N SER A 97 16.99 3.51 7.14
CA SER A 97 17.94 2.95 6.17
C SER A 97 18.28 3.96 5.08
N TRP A 98 19.49 3.87 4.54
CA TRP A 98 19.99 4.87 3.59
C TRP A 98 20.70 4.23 2.38
N CYS A 99 20.53 4.84 1.21
CA CYS A 99 21.26 4.47 0.01
C CYS A 99 22.59 5.21 -0.08
N THR A 100 23.54 4.66 -0.84
CA THR A 100 24.90 5.20 -0.97
C THR A 100 24.97 6.62 -1.56
N ASN A 101 23.88 7.10 -2.18
CA ASN A 101 23.83 8.43 -2.77
C ASN A 101 23.28 9.49 -1.80
N CYS A 102 22.49 9.08 -0.80
CA CYS A 102 21.91 10.00 0.18
C CYS A 102 22.83 10.16 1.39
N VAL A 103 23.54 9.10 1.78
CA VAL A 103 24.45 9.08 2.92
C VAL A 103 25.49 10.23 2.90
N PRO A 104 26.17 10.56 1.77
CA PRO A 104 27.12 11.68 1.74
C PRO A 104 26.49 13.07 1.86
N LYS A 105 25.16 13.19 1.75
CA LYS A 105 24.44 14.47 1.84
C LYS A 105 24.01 14.80 3.27
N ILE A 106 24.16 13.85 4.19
CA ILE A 106 23.82 14.04 5.60
C ILE A 106 24.93 14.88 6.25
N PRO A 107 24.64 16.07 6.80
CA PRO A 107 25.66 16.97 7.32
C PRO A 107 26.43 16.37 8.51
N GLU A 108 25.83 15.45 9.27
CA GLU A 108 26.49 14.74 10.37
C GLU A 108 27.37 13.58 9.91
N ASN A 109 27.28 13.16 8.65
CA ASN A 109 28.05 12.05 8.12
C ASN A 109 29.44 12.52 7.64
N LYS A 110 30.49 11.93 8.21
CA LYS A 110 31.89 12.24 7.85
C LYS A 110 32.47 11.29 6.80
N GLU A 111 31.68 10.34 6.32
CA GLU A 111 32.14 9.35 5.35
C GLU A 111 32.54 10.03 4.03
N LYS A 112 33.82 9.96 3.68
CA LYS A 112 34.31 10.48 2.39
C LYS A 112 33.67 9.68 1.25
N ILE A 113 33.50 10.33 0.10
CA ILE A 113 32.95 9.77 -1.16
C ILE A 113 33.58 8.40 -1.54
N ASN A 114 34.78 8.10 -1.04
CA ASN A 114 35.58 6.91 -1.35
C ASN A 114 35.38 5.70 -0.42
N ARG A 115 34.54 5.77 0.63
CA ARG A 115 34.16 4.63 1.52
C ARG A 115 35.31 3.91 2.25
N GLU A 116 36.41 4.60 2.56
CA GLU A 116 37.58 4.00 3.23
C GLU A 116 37.45 3.93 4.76
N ASP A 117 36.50 4.65 5.37
CA ASP A 117 36.34 4.74 6.83
C ASP A 117 35.01 4.14 7.32
N SER A 118 34.96 3.71 8.59
CA SER A 118 33.76 3.18 9.23
C SER A 118 32.87 4.26 9.88
N CYS A 119 31.57 4.15 9.55
CA CYS A 119 30.34 4.66 10.19
C CYS A 119 29.65 5.91 9.61
N ILE A 120 28.33 5.80 9.41
CA ILE A 120 27.39 6.85 8.94
C ILE A 120 27.05 7.88 10.05
N CYS A 121 27.66 7.78 11.24
CA CYS A 121 27.28 8.56 12.42
C CYS A 121 28.39 8.57 13.47
N ASN A 122 28.78 9.76 13.94
CA ASN A 122 29.90 9.96 14.87
C ASN A 122 29.70 9.41 16.30
N LYS A 123 28.58 8.75 16.60
CA LYS A 123 28.22 8.20 17.93
C LYS A 123 27.90 6.69 17.88
N CYS A 124 28.54 5.94 16.99
CA CYS A 124 28.50 4.47 17.02
C CYS A 124 29.30 4.02 18.26
N HIS A 125 28.60 3.67 19.35
CA HIS A 125 29.23 3.06 20.52
C HIS A 125 29.89 1.73 20.09
N PRO A 126 31.11 1.38 20.57
CA PRO A 126 31.77 0.12 20.28
C PRO A 126 30.94 -1.11 20.66
#